data_AF-A0A2N2ZY32-F1
#
_entry.id   AF-A0A2N2ZY32-F1
#
_cell.length_a   1.000
_cell.length_b   1.000
_cell.length_c   1.000
_cell.angle_alpha   90.00
_cell.angle_beta   90.00
_cell.angle_gamma   90.00
#
_symmetry.space_group_name_H-M   'P 1'
#
loop_
_entity.id
_entity.type
_entity.pdbx_description
1 polymer ?
#
loop_
_entity_poly.entity_id
_entity_poly.type
_entity_poly.pdbx_seq_one_letter_code
_entity_poly.pdbx_strand_id
1 'polypeptide(L)'
;MKTLAGILIALLGLHLFGHAQQNMQTYSKYDFVPGEKVIFYDDFTNTDIGDFPGSWNTTASGEVVTTNLYPGNWFKMNGEGGVVLEDGLNLPDNFTVEYDVIGSPVEDENTYFEFGFYMYSSQNPKDIDEGGAVPGLNGGIKMTFGYRATYSAYNAEGYTLNGEKEDATMEAGKKYRLSFWVQKTRLRVYLDQVKVFDLPKVFEAGLKINMMRFELWESGNPMITNFRVAAGLPDMRNKLLTEGKLVSYGIYFDVNKDVVKPESYGTLKGIADVMKENPGLRVKIVGHTDSDGTDAANLDLSKRRGASVKNELVKTFGIDASRLESDGSGESQPVASNDSPVNKALNRRVEFLKL
;
A
#
# COMPACT_ATOMS: atom_id res chain seq x y z
N MET A 1 -66.61 -2.86 52.17
CA MET A 1 -65.48 -2.11 52.75
C MET A 1 -64.27 -3.04 52.83
N LYS A 2 -63.12 -2.59 52.29
CA LYS A 2 -61.74 -3.17 52.34
C LYS A 2 -61.50 -4.44 51.48
N THR A 3 -61.01 -4.30 50.24
CA THR A 3 -59.59 -4.30 49.76
C THR A 3 -58.87 -5.65 49.85
N LEU A 4 -58.46 -6.20 48.69
CA LEU A 4 -57.04 -6.49 48.37
C LEU A 4 -56.88 -6.95 46.91
N ALA A 5 -55.90 -6.34 46.26
CA ALA A 5 -55.46 -6.57 44.89
C ALA A 5 -54.48 -7.76 44.80
N GLY A 6 -54.45 -8.43 43.65
CA GLY A 6 -53.50 -9.49 43.32
C GLY A 6 -53.45 -9.74 41.81
N ILE A 7 -52.27 -9.52 41.24
CA ILE A 7 -51.86 -9.44 39.82
C ILE A 7 -51.95 -10.79 39.07
N LEU A 8 -52.30 -10.76 37.78
CA LEU A 8 -51.63 -11.60 36.76
C LEU A 8 -51.70 -10.95 35.36
N ILE A 9 -50.52 -10.64 34.81
CA ILE A 9 -50.29 -10.06 33.47
C ILE A 9 -50.31 -11.17 32.43
N ALA A 10 -51.15 -11.05 31.39
CA ALA A 10 -51.18 -11.94 30.24
C ALA A 10 -50.35 -11.34 29.09
N LEU A 11 -49.36 -12.12 28.60
CA LEU A 11 -48.60 -11.83 27.38
C LEU A 11 -49.52 -11.90 26.15
N LEU A 12 -49.49 -10.84 25.32
CA LEU A 12 -50.00 -10.84 23.95
C LEU A 12 -48.82 -10.59 23.01
N GLY A 13 -48.38 -11.66 22.33
CA GLY A 13 -47.37 -11.60 21.28
C GLY A 13 -47.97 -11.03 19.99
N LEU A 14 -47.50 -9.85 19.59
CA LEU A 14 -47.81 -9.23 18.29
C LEU A 14 -46.72 -9.62 17.29
N HIS A 15 -47.05 -10.45 16.30
CA HIS A 15 -46.17 -10.75 15.17
C HIS A 15 -46.23 -9.59 14.16
N LEU A 16 -45.19 -8.76 14.11
CA LEU A 16 -44.96 -7.82 13.02
C LEU A 16 -44.01 -8.47 12.01
N PHE A 17 -44.54 -8.78 10.82
CA PHE A 17 -43.74 -9.16 9.66
C PHE A 17 -42.99 -7.93 9.15
N GLY A 18 -41.69 -7.84 9.46
CA GLY A 18 -40.78 -6.91 8.81
C GLY A 18 -40.29 -7.49 7.47
N HIS A 19 -40.66 -6.87 6.35
CA HIS A 19 -39.99 -7.12 5.09
C HIS A 19 -38.53 -6.66 5.20
N ALA A 20 -37.58 -7.60 5.18
CA ALA A 20 -36.17 -7.27 5.05
C ALA A 20 -35.93 -6.65 3.67
N GLN A 21 -35.74 -5.34 3.62
CA GLN A 21 -35.30 -4.63 2.43
C GLN A 21 -33.87 -5.09 2.13
N GLN A 22 -33.70 -5.89 1.07
CA GLN A 22 -32.37 -6.23 0.59
C GLN A 22 -31.72 -4.95 0.05
N ASN A 23 -30.75 -4.45 0.79
CA ASN A 23 -29.94 -3.32 0.34
C ASN A 23 -29.12 -3.75 -0.88
N MET A 24 -29.16 -2.93 -1.93
CA MET A 24 -28.27 -3.07 -3.08
C MET A 24 -26.83 -2.96 -2.59
N GLN A 25 -26.06 -4.03 -2.69
CA GLN A 25 -24.63 -4.01 -2.39
C GLN A 25 -23.86 -3.75 -3.68
N THR A 26 -23.17 -2.61 -3.74
CA THR A 26 -22.24 -2.30 -4.81
C THR A 26 -20.85 -2.79 -4.39
N TYR A 27 -20.28 -3.71 -5.17
CA TYR A 27 -18.93 -4.22 -4.94
C TYR A 27 -17.97 -3.55 -5.91
N SER A 28 -17.12 -2.64 -5.41
CA SER A 28 -15.96 -2.17 -6.18
C SER A 28 -14.80 -3.13 -5.92
N LYS A 29 -14.22 -3.74 -6.97
CA LYS A 29 -13.14 -4.71 -6.83
C LYS A 29 -11.79 -3.97 -6.62
N TYR A 30 -11.04 -4.37 -5.58
CA TYR A 30 -9.65 -3.95 -5.42
C TYR A 30 -8.83 -4.40 -6.63
N ASP A 31 -8.26 -3.44 -7.34
CA ASP A 31 -7.59 -3.61 -8.64
C ASP A 31 -6.17 -3.03 -8.66
N PHE A 32 -5.65 -2.59 -7.52
CA PHE A 32 -4.28 -2.08 -7.42
C PHE A 32 -3.26 -3.19 -7.74
N VAL A 33 -2.33 -2.89 -8.64
CA VAL A 33 -1.24 -3.80 -9.00
C VAL A 33 0.09 -3.10 -8.71
N PRO A 34 0.85 -3.55 -7.71
CA PRO A 34 2.19 -3.05 -7.42
C PRO A 34 3.10 -3.09 -8.64
N GLY A 35 3.91 -2.04 -8.82
CA GLY A 35 4.97 -2.01 -9.82
C GLY A 35 6.02 -3.10 -9.57
N GLU A 36 6.62 -3.64 -10.63
CA GLU A 36 7.59 -4.74 -10.52
C GLU A 36 9.00 -4.25 -10.24
N LYS A 37 9.47 -3.21 -10.93
CA LYS A 37 10.85 -2.75 -10.76
C LYS A 37 10.90 -1.73 -9.63
N VAL A 38 11.38 -2.14 -8.45
CA VAL A 38 11.61 -1.24 -7.31
C VAL A 38 12.60 -0.15 -7.74
N ILE A 39 12.20 1.10 -7.53
CA ILE A 39 13.00 2.31 -7.76
C ILE A 39 13.55 2.81 -6.42
N PHE A 40 12.72 2.78 -5.38
CA PHE A 40 13.09 3.18 -4.03
C PHE A 40 12.36 2.30 -3.02
N TYR A 41 13.04 1.96 -1.92
CA TYR A 41 12.45 1.25 -0.80
C TYR A 41 13.14 1.62 0.51
N ASP A 42 12.35 1.95 1.52
CA ASP A 42 12.81 2.19 2.88
C ASP A 42 11.82 1.57 3.89
N ASP A 43 12.30 0.60 4.67
CA ASP A 43 11.61 0.02 5.82
C ASP A 43 12.24 0.46 7.16
N PHE A 44 13.18 1.41 7.09
CA PHE A 44 13.86 2.03 8.22
C PHE A 44 14.68 1.06 9.08
N THR A 45 14.95 -0.16 8.61
CA THR A 45 15.80 -1.14 9.32
C THR A 45 17.28 -0.79 9.28
N ASN A 46 17.67 0.06 8.33
CA ASN A 46 19.05 0.55 8.17
C ASN A 46 19.36 1.82 8.97
N THR A 47 18.39 2.33 9.75
CA THR A 47 18.54 3.51 10.59
C THR A 47 18.41 3.08 12.04
N ASP A 48 19.31 3.59 12.89
CA ASP A 48 19.27 3.31 14.31
C ASP A 48 18.00 3.88 14.96
N ILE A 49 17.51 3.19 16.00
CA ILE A 49 16.35 3.68 16.76
C ILE A 49 16.73 5.00 17.45
N GLY A 50 15.90 6.02 17.27
CA GLY A 50 16.13 7.39 17.73
C GLY A 50 16.75 8.31 16.68
N ASP A 51 17.25 7.77 15.56
CA ASP A 51 17.87 8.57 14.51
C ASP A 51 16.90 8.93 13.39
N PHE A 52 17.21 10.03 12.71
CA PHE A 52 16.49 10.45 11.50
C PHE A 52 17.03 9.67 10.28
N PRO A 53 16.18 9.09 9.42
CA PRO A 53 16.61 8.32 8.24
C PRO A 53 17.39 9.14 7.21
N GLY A 54 18.58 8.69 6.81
CA GLY A 54 19.47 9.44 5.92
C GLY A 54 19.05 9.54 4.44
N SER A 55 18.02 8.83 3.98
CA SER A 55 17.47 9.00 2.62
C SER A 55 16.41 10.11 2.54
N TRP A 56 16.11 10.72 3.69
CA TRP A 56 15.07 11.72 3.86
C TRP A 56 15.70 13.01 4.37
N ASN A 57 15.03 14.13 4.12
CA ASN A 57 15.37 15.43 4.65
C ASN A 57 14.11 16.08 5.24
N THR A 58 14.26 17.10 6.10
CA THR A 58 13.11 17.71 6.78
C THR A 58 13.33 19.17 7.16
N THR A 59 12.23 19.92 7.24
CA THR A 59 12.15 21.21 7.96
C THR A 59 11.56 21.07 9.37
N ALA A 60 11.23 19.83 9.75
CA ALA A 60 10.60 19.45 11.00
C ALA A 60 11.52 18.50 11.80
N SER A 61 10.95 17.56 12.55
CA SER A 61 11.67 16.52 13.27
C SER A 61 11.05 15.14 13.02
N GLY A 62 11.85 14.11 13.21
CA GLY A 62 11.41 12.73 13.18
C GLY A 62 12.50 11.79 13.67
N GLU A 63 12.12 10.56 13.96
CA GLU A 63 13.02 9.53 14.46
C GLU A 63 12.46 8.14 14.12
N VAL A 64 13.35 7.16 13.99
CA VAL A 64 12.93 5.76 13.86
C VAL A 64 12.61 5.19 15.24
N VAL A 65 11.43 4.59 15.37
CA VAL A 65 10.91 3.99 16.60
C VAL A 65 10.44 2.55 16.37
N THR A 66 10.15 1.84 17.46
CA THR A 66 9.44 0.55 17.44
C THR A 66 8.08 0.67 18.09
N THR A 67 7.13 -0.20 17.72
CA THR A 67 5.81 -0.26 18.37
C THR A 67 5.53 -1.64 18.96
N ASN A 68 4.65 -1.70 19.97
CA ASN A 68 4.22 -2.96 20.59
C ASN A 68 3.17 -3.71 19.78
N LEU A 69 2.28 -3.00 19.05
CA LEU A 69 1.17 -3.60 18.29
C LEU A 69 1.59 -4.02 16.87
N TYR A 70 2.54 -3.31 16.27
CA TYR A 70 3.00 -3.55 14.91
C TYR A 70 4.53 -3.63 14.87
N PRO A 71 5.10 -4.85 15.01
CA PRO A 71 6.54 -5.05 15.00
C PRO A 71 7.21 -4.49 13.74
N GLY A 72 8.43 -3.96 13.89
CA GLY A 72 9.22 -3.36 12.82
C GLY A 72 9.74 -1.97 13.20
N ASN A 73 10.57 -1.41 12.32
CA ASN A 73 11.04 -0.04 12.42
C ASN A 73 10.05 0.90 11.74
N TRP A 74 9.69 1.95 12.45
CA TRP A 74 8.71 2.95 12.01
C TRP A 74 9.36 4.32 12.05
N PHE A 75 9.34 5.03 10.93
CA PHE A 75 9.74 6.42 10.92
C PHE A 75 8.60 7.28 11.45
N LYS A 76 8.74 7.73 12.70
CA LYS A 76 7.82 8.63 13.38
C LYS A 76 8.19 10.07 13.03
N MET A 77 7.30 10.74 12.32
CA MET A 77 7.41 12.16 12.06
C MET A 77 6.71 12.91 13.20
N ASN A 78 7.39 13.84 13.87
CA ASN A 78 6.97 14.39 15.16
C ASN A 78 7.14 15.91 15.32
N GLY A 79 7.05 16.66 14.22
CA GLY A 79 7.08 18.12 14.22
C GLY A 79 6.35 18.72 13.03
N GLU A 80 5.91 19.97 13.15
CA GLU A 80 5.27 20.71 12.06
C GLU A 80 6.26 21.02 10.94
N GLY A 81 5.86 20.75 9.69
CA GLY A 81 6.67 21.02 8.50
C GLY A 81 6.73 19.84 7.53
N GLY A 82 7.74 19.88 6.66
CA GLY A 82 7.89 18.93 5.56
C GLY A 82 8.91 17.84 5.87
N VAL A 83 8.63 16.62 5.43
CA VAL A 83 9.58 15.50 5.36
C VAL A 83 9.63 15.01 3.92
N VAL A 84 10.79 15.07 3.27
CA VAL A 84 10.93 14.88 1.82
C VAL A 84 11.99 13.82 1.51
N LEU A 85 11.84 13.09 0.41
CA LEU A 85 12.95 12.29 -0.14
C LEU A 85 14.04 13.21 -0.67
N GLU A 86 15.26 13.11 -0.14
CA GLU A 86 16.32 14.10 -0.35
C GLU A 86 16.75 14.24 -1.81
N ASP A 87 17.02 13.12 -2.50
CA ASP A 87 17.60 13.14 -3.84
C ASP A 87 16.57 13.21 -4.98
N GLY A 88 15.28 13.15 -4.65
CA GLY A 88 14.22 12.92 -5.63
C GLY A 88 14.38 11.57 -6.36
N LEU A 89 13.48 11.28 -7.29
CA LEU A 89 13.40 10.00 -7.99
C LEU A 89 13.29 10.19 -9.51
N ASN A 90 13.97 9.33 -10.26
CA ASN A 90 13.76 9.20 -11.70
C ASN A 90 12.61 8.23 -11.98
N LEU A 91 11.40 8.78 -12.16
CA LEU A 91 10.17 7.99 -12.31
C LEU A 91 9.75 7.85 -13.79
N PRO A 92 9.35 6.65 -14.24
CA PRO A 92 8.68 6.47 -15.53
C PRO A 92 7.24 7.03 -15.49
N ASP A 93 6.59 7.16 -16.66
CA ASP A 93 5.21 7.69 -16.75
C ASP A 93 4.16 6.88 -15.98
N ASN A 94 4.43 5.59 -15.75
CA ASN A 94 3.58 4.74 -14.93
C ASN A 94 4.41 4.26 -13.74
N PHE A 95 3.94 4.49 -12.53
CA PHE A 95 4.61 4.05 -11.31
C PHE A 95 3.59 3.79 -10.19
N THR A 96 4.05 3.11 -9.16
CA THR A 96 3.28 2.91 -7.93
C THR A 96 4.06 3.42 -6.74
N VAL A 97 3.36 4.01 -5.78
CA VAL A 97 3.88 4.35 -4.45
C VAL A 97 3.04 3.62 -3.43
N GLU A 98 3.67 3.04 -2.42
CA GLU A 98 2.96 2.36 -1.34
C GLU A 98 3.71 2.54 -0.02
N TYR A 99 2.99 2.69 1.08
CA TYR A 99 3.56 2.67 2.42
C TYR A 99 2.52 2.24 3.45
N ASP A 100 2.99 1.68 4.56
CA ASP A 100 2.17 1.44 5.74
C ASP A 100 2.22 2.69 6.61
N VAL A 101 1.10 3.05 7.23
CA VAL A 101 0.98 4.22 8.09
C VAL A 101 0.17 3.90 9.35
N ILE A 102 0.59 4.47 10.47
CA ILE A 102 -0.15 4.50 11.73
C ILE A 102 -0.26 5.96 12.14
N GLY A 103 -1.47 6.41 12.47
CA GLY A 103 -1.65 7.71 13.11
C GLY A 103 -1.32 7.63 14.58
N SER A 104 -0.54 8.59 15.09
CA SER A 104 -0.36 8.70 16.54
C SER A 104 -1.68 9.11 17.20
N PRO A 105 -2.01 8.57 18.38
CA PRO A 105 -3.14 9.07 19.17
C PRO A 105 -2.91 10.55 19.47
N VAL A 106 -3.97 11.33 19.32
CA VAL A 106 -3.92 12.75 19.63
C VAL A 106 -4.26 12.92 21.11
N GLU A 107 -3.45 13.71 21.82
CA GLU A 107 -3.63 13.90 23.28
C GLU A 107 -4.86 14.75 23.63
N ASP A 108 -5.33 15.57 22.68
CA ASP A 108 -6.53 16.41 22.81
C ASP A 108 -7.73 15.77 22.08
N GLU A 109 -8.88 15.70 22.78
CA GLU A 109 -10.15 15.20 22.26
C GLU A 109 -10.69 16.00 21.06
N ASN A 110 -10.21 17.23 20.84
CA ASN A 110 -10.66 18.11 19.74
C ASN A 110 -9.75 18.09 18.51
N THR A 111 -8.70 17.28 18.51
CA THR A 111 -7.68 17.31 17.46
C THR A 111 -7.64 15.96 16.74
N TYR A 112 -7.75 15.99 15.40
CA TYR A 112 -7.79 14.79 14.58
C TYR A 112 -6.41 14.48 13.99
N PHE A 113 -6.00 13.21 14.04
CA PHE A 113 -4.85 12.75 13.28
C PHE A 113 -5.04 13.10 11.80
N GLU A 114 -4.15 13.92 11.24
CA GLU A 114 -4.18 14.30 9.83
C GLU A 114 -2.77 14.58 9.31
N PHE A 115 -2.46 14.14 8.09
CA PHE A 115 -1.17 14.39 7.45
C PHE A 115 -1.31 14.54 5.93
N GLY A 116 -0.43 15.34 5.34
CA GLY A 116 -0.34 15.54 3.91
C GLY A 116 0.65 14.57 3.26
N PHE A 117 0.35 14.15 2.04
CA PHE A 117 1.27 13.46 1.15
C PHE A 117 1.25 14.13 -0.22
N TYR A 118 2.41 14.56 -0.70
CA TYR A 118 2.59 15.32 -1.93
C TYR A 118 3.36 14.47 -2.93
N MET A 119 2.92 14.55 -4.18
CA MET A 119 3.66 14.10 -5.36
C MET A 119 3.79 15.28 -6.31
N TYR A 120 5.02 15.73 -6.58
CA TYR A 120 5.23 16.95 -7.37
C TYR A 120 6.47 16.89 -8.26
N SER A 121 6.52 17.85 -9.19
CA SER A 121 7.62 18.11 -10.10
C SER A 121 8.48 19.26 -9.59
N SER A 122 9.74 18.96 -9.33
CA SER A 122 10.76 19.86 -8.80
C SER A 122 11.87 20.04 -9.83
N GLN A 123 12.32 21.28 -10.03
CA GLN A 123 13.56 21.55 -10.79
C GLN A 123 14.79 21.48 -9.88
N ASN A 124 14.61 21.61 -8.57
CA ASN A 124 15.68 21.55 -7.58
C ASN A 124 15.30 20.63 -6.41
N PRO A 125 15.39 19.29 -6.56
CA PRO A 125 14.99 18.31 -5.53
C PRO A 125 15.60 18.54 -4.14
N LYS A 126 16.78 19.18 -4.09
CA LYS A 126 17.50 19.46 -2.84
C LYS A 126 16.96 20.67 -2.07
N ASP A 127 16.14 21.50 -2.71
CA ASP A 127 15.47 22.64 -2.08
C ASP A 127 14.09 22.22 -1.59
N ILE A 128 13.99 21.91 -0.30
CA ILE A 128 12.74 21.50 0.34
C ILE A 128 11.68 22.61 0.34
N ASP A 129 12.10 23.87 0.17
CA ASP A 129 11.25 25.04 0.11
C ASP A 129 10.90 25.43 -1.35
N GLU A 130 11.32 24.66 -2.36
CA GLU A 130 11.01 24.95 -3.77
C GLU A 130 9.49 25.06 -3.95
N GLY A 131 9.04 26.25 -4.36
CA GLY A 131 7.63 26.56 -4.59
C GLY A 131 6.86 27.06 -3.36
N GLY A 132 7.53 27.19 -2.21
CA GLY A 132 6.97 27.76 -0.99
C GLY A 132 5.76 26.97 -0.49
N ALA A 133 4.62 27.64 -0.29
CA ALA A 133 3.40 27.01 0.22
C ALA A 133 2.80 25.95 -0.72
N VAL A 134 3.18 25.95 -2.00
CA VAL A 134 2.81 24.94 -2.99
C VAL A 134 4.11 24.32 -3.53
N PRO A 135 4.61 23.24 -2.91
CA PRO A 135 5.86 22.63 -3.31
C PRO A 135 5.86 22.23 -4.79
N GLY A 136 6.93 22.55 -5.52
CA GLY A 136 7.05 22.20 -6.94
C GLY A 136 6.07 22.93 -7.86
N LEU A 137 6.30 24.22 -8.07
CA LEU A 137 5.48 25.10 -8.93
C LEU A 137 5.24 24.56 -10.35
N ASN A 138 6.03 23.59 -10.82
CA ASN A 138 5.81 22.95 -12.12
C ASN A 138 4.59 22.02 -12.15
N GLY A 139 4.03 21.72 -10.98
CA GLY A 139 2.79 20.99 -10.83
C GLY A 139 2.93 19.70 -10.03
N GLY A 140 1.80 19.27 -9.50
CA GLY A 140 1.74 18.15 -8.59
C GLY A 140 0.36 17.99 -7.97
N ILE A 141 0.32 17.21 -6.91
CA ILE A 141 -0.88 16.98 -6.13
C ILE A 141 -0.52 16.90 -4.65
N LYS A 142 -1.28 17.60 -3.83
CA LYS A 142 -1.36 17.40 -2.38
C LYS A 142 -2.54 16.48 -2.11
N MET A 143 -2.35 15.47 -1.28
CA MET A 143 -3.45 14.72 -0.69
C MET A 143 -3.33 14.80 0.82
N THR A 144 -4.47 14.76 1.50
CA THR A 144 -4.49 14.73 2.96
C THR A 144 -5.29 13.52 3.42
N PHE A 145 -4.82 12.84 4.46
CA PHE A 145 -5.43 11.64 5.04
C PHE A 145 -5.51 11.77 6.55
N GLY A 146 -6.51 11.12 7.17
CA GLY A 146 -6.78 11.28 8.59
C GLY A 146 -8.27 11.28 8.86
N TYR A 147 -8.79 12.41 9.35
CA TYR A 147 -10.23 12.64 9.53
C TYR A 147 -11.05 12.41 8.26
N ARG A 148 -10.51 12.78 7.10
CA ARG A 148 -11.08 12.52 5.78
C ARG A 148 -9.96 12.42 4.75
N ALA A 149 -10.27 11.95 3.55
CA ALA A 149 -9.35 12.07 2.43
C ALA A 149 -9.68 13.33 1.62
N THR A 150 -8.67 14.14 1.30
CA THR A 150 -8.79 15.26 0.36
C THR A 150 -7.67 15.23 -0.68
N TYR A 151 -7.87 15.94 -1.78
CA TYR A 151 -6.81 16.21 -2.73
C TYR A 151 -6.94 17.61 -3.35
N SER A 152 -5.79 18.19 -3.69
CA SER A 152 -5.65 19.43 -4.45
C SER A 152 -4.48 19.28 -5.42
N ALA A 153 -4.79 19.18 -6.71
CA ALA A 153 -3.83 19.25 -7.80
C ALA A 153 -3.55 20.70 -8.17
N TYR A 154 -2.33 20.96 -8.64
CA TYR A 154 -1.87 22.30 -8.97
C TYR A 154 -0.84 22.27 -10.10
N ASN A 155 -0.62 23.43 -10.70
CA ASN A 155 0.42 23.73 -11.69
C ASN A 155 0.95 25.16 -11.45
N ALA A 156 1.74 25.67 -12.39
CA ALA A 156 2.32 27.02 -12.29
C ALA A 156 1.28 28.15 -12.28
N GLU A 157 0.05 27.89 -12.74
CA GLU A 157 -1.05 28.85 -12.78
C GLU A 157 -1.93 28.80 -11.51
N GLY A 158 -1.75 27.78 -10.66
CA GLY A 158 -2.46 27.60 -9.40
C GLY A 158 -3.13 26.23 -9.27
N TYR A 159 -4.19 26.15 -8.47
CA TYR A 159 -4.94 24.91 -8.27
C TYR A 159 -5.76 24.55 -9.52
N THR A 160 -5.69 23.29 -9.94
CA THR A 160 -6.31 22.79 -11.17
C THR A 160 -7.50 21.87 -10.90
N LEU A 161 -7.45 21.09 -9.82
CA LEU A 161 -8.51 20.17 -9.44
C LEU A 161 -8.47 19.92 -7.93
N ASN A 162 -9.62 19.90 -7.28
CA ASN A 162 -9.73 19.56 -5.87
C ASN A 162 -10.94 18.66 -5.62
N GLY A 163 -10.89 17.92 -4.52
CA GLY A 163 -12.01 17.11 -4.08
C GLY A 163 -11.75 16.44 -2.75
N GLU A 164 -12.76 15.75 -2.24
CA GLU A 164 -12.72 15.10 -0.95
C GLU A 164 -13.57 13.84 -0.93
N LYS A 165 -13.32 13.01 0.07
CA LYS A 165 -14.08 11.82 0.40
C LYS A 165 -14.18 11.71 1.91
N GLU A 166 -15.33 12.15 2.45
CA GLU A 166 -15.58 12.26 3.90
C GLU A 166 -15.58 10.90 4.62
N ASP A 167 -16.00 9.82 3.94
CA ASP A 167 -16.06 8.48 4.51
C ASP A 167 -14.72 7.73 4.48
N ALA A 168 -13.69 8.30 3.86
CA ALA A 168 -12.33 7.76 3.87
C ALA A 168 -11.55 8.23 5.10
N THR A 169 -11.95 7.70 6.26
CA THR A 169 -11.40 8.07 7.57
C THR A 169 -10.34 7.08 8.06
N MET A 170 -9.43 7.56 8.90
CA MET A 170 -8.40 6.77 9.57
C MET A 170 -8.51 6.92 11.09
N GLU A 171 -8.38 5.82 11.80
CA GLU A 171 -8.36 5.77 13.26
C GLU A 171 -6.91 5.82 13.77
N ALA A 172 -6.65 6.66 14.77
CA ALA A 172 -5.34 6.69 15.41
C ALA A 172 -5.04 5.33 16.09
N GLY A 173 -3.77 4.95 16.09
CA GLY A 173 -3.29 3.67 16.61
C GLY A 173 -3.59 2.45 15.72
N LYS A 174 -4.36 2.61 14.64
CA LYS A 174 -4.63 1.54 13.66
C LYS A 174 -3.70 1.69 12.47
N LYS A 175 -3.17 0.55 12.00
CA LYS A 175 -2.35 0.48 10.79
C LYS A 175 -3.22 0.45 9.54
N TYR A 176 -2.84 1.26 8.55
CA TYR A 176 -3.39 1.29 7.22
C TYR A 176 -2.30 1.14 6.15
N ARG A 177 -2.67 0.67 4.96
CA ARG A 177 -1.85 0.72 3.76
C ARG A 177 -2.35 1.83 2.85
N LEU A 178 -1.48 2.77 2.47
CA LEU A 178 -1.78 3.69 1.38
C LEU A 178 -1.10 3.18 0.10
N SER A 179 -1.85 3.20 -1.00
CA SER A 179 -1.35 2.78 -2.31
C SER A 179 -1.77 3.78 -3.39
N PHE A 180 -0.81 4.21 -4.18
CA PHE A 180 -0.96 5.20 -5.24
C PHE A 180 -0.56 4.56 -6.56
N TRP A 181 -1.41 4.67 -7.56
CA TRP A 181 -1.17 4.12 -8.88
C TRP A 181 -1.25 5.23 -9.92
N VAL A 182 -0.07 5.63 -10.41
CA VAL A 182 0.08 6.65 -11.44
C VAL A 182 0.17 5.98 -12.80
N GLN A 183 -0.67 6.43 -13.73
CA GLN A 183 -0.68 6.01 -15.12
C GLN A 183 -0.79 7.24 -16.02
N LYS A 184 0.35 7.81 -16.42
CA LYS A 184 0.42 9.08 -17.14
C LYS A 184 -0.30 10.18 -16.36
N THR A 185 -1.46 10.63 -16.84
CA THR A 185 -2.26 11.70 -16.23
C THR A 185 -3.18 11.21 -15.12
N ARG A 186 -3.35 9.90 -14.97
CA ARG A 186 -4.30 9.29 -14.03
C ARG A 186 -3.62 8.92 -12.72
N LEU A 187 -4.29 9.24 -11.61
CA LEU A 187 -3.94 8.75 -10.28
C LEU A 187 -5.11 7.96 -9.70
N ARG A 188 -4.85 6.75 -9.22
CA ARG A 188 -5.75 6.07 -8.29
C ARG A 188 -5.12 6.00 -6.91
N VAL A 189 -5.93 6.22 -5.89
CA VAL A 189 -5.51 6.18 -4.48
C VAL A 189 -6.36 5.16 -3.75
N TYR A 190 -5.72 4.29 -2.98
CA TYR A 190 -6.34 3.26 -2.18
C TYR A 190 -5.94 3.43 -0.73
N LEU A 191 -6.92 3.32 0.16
CA LEU A 191 -6.74 3.12 1.59
C LEU A 191 -7.12 1.67 1.87
N ASP A 192 -6.13 0.87 2.26
CA ASP A 192 -6.19 -0.58 2.24
C ASP A 192 -6.68 -1.11 0.87
N GLN A 193 -7.81 -1.82 0.87
CA GLN A 193 -8.43 -2.35 -0.34
C GLN A 193 -9.48 -1.43 -0.95
N VAL A 194 -9.77 -0.29 -0.32
CA VAL A 194 -10.82 0.62 -0.75
C VAL A 194 -10.23 1.68 -1.66
N LYS A 195 -10.70 1.74 -2.91
CA LYS A 195 -10.35 2.84 -3.81
C LYS A 195 -11.02 4.12 -3.32
N VAL A 196 -10.19 5.05 -2.85
CA VAL A 196 -10.60 6.36 -2.31
C VAL A 196 -10.79 7.34 -3.45
N PHE A 197 -9.80 7.44 -4.34
CA PHE A 197 -9.84 8.33 -5.50
C PHE A 197 -9.50 7.60 -6.79
N ASP A 198 -10.13 8.03 -7.88
CA ASP A 198 -9.82 7.64 -9.25
C ASP A 198 -9.90 8.88 -10.13
N LEU A 199 -8.75 9.49 -10.41
CA LEU A 199 -8.62 10.82 -11.00
C LEU A 199 -7.96 10.72 -12.39
N PRO A 200 -8.72 10.65 -13.50
CA PRO A 200 -8.17 10.32 -14.82
C PRO A 200 -7.21 11.34 -15.43
N LYS A 201 -7.33 12.61 -15.03
CA LYS A 201 -6.57 13.75 -15.59
C LYS A 201 -6.10 14.68 -14.48
N VAL A 202 -5.52 14.12 -13.43
CA VAL A 202 -5.04 14.91 -12.29
C VAL A 202 -3.69 15.56 -12.57
N PHE A 203 -2.85 14.89 -13.37
CA PHE A 203 -1.57 15.44 -13.80
C PHE A 203 -1.67 15.96 -15.22
N GLU A 204 -0.95 17.04 -15.50
CA GLU A 204 -0.77 17.54 -16.87
C GLU A 204 -0.04 16.51 -17.73
N ALA A 205 -0.34 16.51 -19.03
CA ALA A 205 0.31 15.60 -19.95
C ALA A 205 1.82 15.91 -20.03
N GLY A 206 2.65 14.91 -19.73
CA GLY A 206 4.10 15.05 -19.75
C GLY A 206 4.73 15.56 -18.46
N LEU A 207 3.93 15.90 -17.43
CA LEU A 207 4.44 16.28 -16.11
C LEU A 207 5.32 15.14 -15.55
N LYS A 208 6.51 15.50 -15.06
CA LYS A 208 7.47 14.56 -14.47
C LYS A 208 7.48 14.71 -12.96
N ILE A 209 6.72 13.87 -12.29
CA ILE A 209 6.81 13.73 -10.83
C ILE A 209 8.18 13.14 -10.50
N ASN A 210 8.90 13.81 -9.60
CA ASN A 210 10.19 13.36 -9.09
C ASN A 210 10.33 13.50 -7.57
N MET A 211 9.39 14.16 -6.89
CA MET A 211 9.44 14.36 -5.44
C MET A 211 8.25 13.76 -4.72
N MET A 212 8.53 13.28 -3.51
CA MET A 212 7.57 12.78 -2.53
C MET A 212 7.81 13.53 -1.21
N ARG A 213 6.77 14.15 -0.65
CA ARG A 213 6.84 14.89 0.61
C ARG A 213 5.67 14.55 1.51
N PHE A 214 5.94 14.32 2.77
CA PHE A 214 4.95 14.36 3.83
C PHE A 214 4.89 15.77 4.40
N GLU A 215 3.69 16.25 4.70
CA GLU A 215 3.46 17.54 5.33
C GLU A 215 2.70 17.34 6.62
N LEU A 216 3.23 17.91 7.70
CA LEU A 216 2.69 17.78 9.04
C LEU A 216 2.19 19.12 9.55
N TRP A 217 1.09 19.05 10.31
CA TRP A 217 0.51 20.15 11.06
C TRP A 217 0.45 19.77 12.54
N GLU A 218 -0.01 20.68 13.41
CA GLU A 218 -0.14 20.48 14.87
C GLU A 218 -0.78 19.13 15.26
N SER A 219 -1.62 18.58 14.38
CA SER A 219 -2.38 17.36 14.58
C SER A 219 -1.81 16.09 13.92
N GLY A 220 -0.66 16.19 13.24
CA GLY A 220 -0.17 15.20 12.30
C GLY A 220 1.16 14.57 12.68
N ASN A 221 1.13 13.47 13.44
CA ASN A 221 2.33 12.68 13.75
C ASN A 221 2.23 11.26 13.19
N PRO A 222 2.24 11.08 11.85
CA PRO A 222 2.20 9.75 11.25
C PRO A 222 3.50 9.00 11.53
N MET A 223 3.36 7.71 11.77
CA MET A 223 4.46 6.75 11.70
C MET A 223 4.33 5.98 10.40
N ILE A 224 5.38 5.94 9.58
CA ILE A 224 5.37 5.17 8.33
C ILE A 224 6.41 4.06 8.33
N THR A 225 6.17 3.04 7.52
CA THR A 225 7.16 2.00 7.18
C THR A 225 6.85 1.42 5.80
N ASN A 226 7.75 0.59 5.28
CA ASN A 226 7.62 -0.07 3.98
C ASN A 226 7.33 0.92 2.82
N PHE A 227 7.99 2.09 2.84
CA PHE A 227 7.81 3.10 1.79
C PHE A 227 8.47 2.60 0.50
N ARG A 228 7.66 2.32 -0.50
CA ARG A 228 8.06 1.66 -1.74
C ARG A 228 7.62 2.47 -2.94
N VAL A 229 8.54 2.75 -3.84
CA VAL A 229 8.27 3.30 -5.17
C VAL A 229 8.75 2.32 -6.23
N ALA A 230 7.92 2.00 -7.20
CA ALA A 230 8.25 1.05 -8.26
C ALA A 230 7.71 1.48 -9.62
N ALA A 231 8.43 1.12 -10.69
CA ALA A 231 7.97 1.31 -12.05
C ALA A 231 6.68 0.49 -12.29
N GLY A 232 5.67 1.16 -12.83
CA GLY A 232 4.31 0.69 -12.97
C GLY A 232 4.13 -0.40 -14.02
N LEU A 233 2.87 -0.82 -14.15
CA LEU A 233 2.40 -2.10 -14.68
C LEU A 233 3.48 -2.98 -15.33
N PRO A 234 3.79 -4.11 -14.69
CA PRO A 234 4.41 -5.17 -15.46
C PRO A 234 3.52 -5.64 -16.59
N ASP A 235 4.15 -5.90 -17.73
CA ASP A 235 3.53 -6.66 -18.81
C ASP A 235 3.45 -8.14 -18.41
N MET A 236 2.66 -8.45 -17.36
CA MET A 236 2.52 -9.80 -16.80
C MET A 236 2.11 -10.79 -17.88
N ARG A 237 1.24 -10.33 -18.79
CA ARG A 237 0.73 -11.08 -19.93
C ARG A 237 1.87 -11.45 -20.87
N ASN A 238 2.67 -10.47 -21.29
CA ASN A 238 3.77 -10.74 -22.21
C ASN A 238 4.83 -11.60 -21.52
N LYS A 239 5.34 -11.23 -20.35
CA LYS A 239 6.43 -11.93 -19.66
C LYS A 239 6.15 -13.42 -19.44
N LEU A 240 4.99 -13.77 -18.86
CA LEU A 240 4.70 -15.18 -18.56
C LEU A 240 4.49 -16.02 -19.84
N LEU A 241 3.93 -15.41 -20.89
CA LEU A 241 3.64 -16.12 -22.15
C LEU A 241 4.87 -16.21 -23.07
N THR A 242 5.68 -15.16 -23.16
CA THR A 242 6.81 -15.04 -24.10
C THR A 242 8.15 -15.41 -23.46
N GLU A 243 8.43 -14.96 -22.24
CA GLU A 243 9.68 -15.25 -21.52
C GLU A 243 9.58 -16.53 -20.68
N GLY A 244 8.34 -17.01 -20.41
CA GLY A 244 8.10 -18.19 -19.58
C GLY A 244 8.37 -17.99 -18.09
N LYS A 245 8.68 -16.76 -17.67
CA LYS A 245 8.94 -16.39 -16.28
C LYS A 245 8.37 -15.01 -15.99
N LEU A 246 7.69 -14.89 -14.85
CA LEU A 246 7.22 -13.63 -14.29
C LEU A 246 7.75 -13.51 -12.86
N VAL A 247 8.47 -12.43 -12.57
CA VAL A 247 8.96 -12.13 -11.22
C VAL A 247 8.00 -11.12 -10.60
N SER A 248 7.32 -11.51 -9.53
CA SER A 248 6.38 -10.65 -8.83
C SER A 248 6.92 -10.17 -7.49
N TYR A 249 6.92 -8.85 -7.34
CA TYR A 249 7.22 -8.14 -6.09
C TYR A 249 5.95 -7.63 -5.41
N GLY A 250 4.78 -7.95 -5.97
CA GLY A 250 3.46 -7.49 -5.50
C GLY A 250 2.67 -8.57 -4.79
N ILE A 251 3.36 -9.57 -4.21
CA ILE A 251 2.78 -10.60 -3.34
C ILE A 251 3.34 -10.38 -1.93
N TYR A 252 2.48 -10.00 -1.00
CA TYR A 252 2.85 -9.53 0.32
C TYR A 252 2.46 -10.52 1.42
N PHE A 253 3.30 -10.58 2.45
CA PHE A 253 3.15 -11.38 3.66
C PHE A 253 3.59 -10.54 4.86
N ASP A 254 3.03 -10.79 6.04
CA ASP A 254 3.63 -10.28 7.27
C ASP A 254 4.99 -10.98 7.54
N VAL A 255 5.82 -10.35 8.37
CA VAL A 255 7.11 -10.91 8.82
C VAL A 255 6.90 -12.31 9.40
N ASN A 256 7.71 -13.27 8.93
CA ASN A 256 7.65 -14.68 9.33
C ASN A 256 6.30 -15.39 9.12
N LYS A 257 5.39 -14.80 8.32
CA LYS A 257 4.10 -15.43 7.97
C LYS A 257 4.04 -15.82 6.50
N ASP A 258 3.09 -16.72 6.22
CA ASP A 258 2.76 -17.30 4.92
C ASP A 258 1.31 -17.03 4.50
N VAL A 259 0.58 -16.21 5.24
CA VAL A 259 -0.76 -15.75 4.87
C VAL A 259 -0.63 -14.63 3.84
N VAL A 260 -1.17 -14.86 2.64
CA VAL A 260 -1.17 -13.86 1.56
C VAL A 260 -2.00 -12.68 1.99
N LYS A 261 -1.42 -11.48 1.92
CA LYS A 261 -2.11 -10.28 2.33
C LYS A 261 -3.10 -9.78 1.25
N PRO A 262 -4.23 -9.18 1.67
CA PRO A 262 -5.18 -8.41 0.85
C PRO A 262 -4.59 -7.60 -0.33
N GLU A 263 -3.46 -6.94 -0.10
CA GLU A 263 -2.73 -6.08 -1.04
C GLU A 263 -2.20 -6.86 -2.27
N SER A 264 -2.07 -8.19 -2.16
CA SER A 264 -1.58 -9.05 -3.24
C SER A 264 -2.65 -9.37 -4.29
N TYR A 265 -3.92 -9.11 -4.01
CA TYR A 265 -5.03 -9.67 -4.78
C TYR A 265 -5.17 -9.07 -6.18
N GLY A 266 -4.72 -7.83 -6.40
CA GLY A 266 -4.67 -7.26 -7.75
C GLY A 266 -3.66 -7.98 -8.64
N THR A 267 -2.46 -8.26 -8.11
CA THR A 267 -1.43 -9.09 -8.77
C THR A 267 -1.95 -10.48 -9.08
N LEU A 268 -2.52 -11.17 -8.09
CA LEU A 268 -3.08 -12.51 -8.25
C LEU A 268 -4.19 -12.56 -9.28
N LYS A 269 -5.06 -11.53 -9.29
CA LYS A 269 -6.10 -11.38 -10.31
C LYS A 269 -5.48 -11.30 -11.71
N GLY A 270 -4.45 -10.47 -11.90
CA GLY A 270 -3.78 -10.33 -13.20
C GLY A 270 -3.24 -11.67 -13.72
N ILE A 271 -2.59 -12.44 -12.84
CA ILE A 271 -2.08 -13.77 -13.18
C ILE A 271 -3.22 -14.74 -13.49
N ALA A 272 -4.27 -14.75 -12.67
CA ALA A 272 -5.44 -15.59 -12.89
C ALA A 272 -6.14 -15.26 -14.22
N ASP A 273 -6.25 -13.98 -14.58
CA ASP A 273 -6.83 -13.56 -15.85
C ASP A 273 -6.00 -14.09 -17.04
N VAL A 274 -4.67 -13.97 -17.00
CA VAL A 274 -3.77 -14.57 -18.01
C VAL A 274 -3.98 -16.07 -18.13
N MET A 275 -4.09 -16.79 -17.00
CA MET A 275 -4.32 -18.23 -17.01
C MET A 275 -5.71 -18.63 -17.53
N LYS A 276 -6.74 -17.81 -17.28
CA LYS A 276 -8.11 -18.05 -17.79
C LYS A 276 -8.19 -17.84 -19.28
N GLU A 277 -7.52 -16.82 -19.79
CA GLU A 277 -7.43 -16.53 -21.22
C GLU A 277 -6.58 -17.57 -21.98
N ASN A 278 -5.70 -18.29 -21.28
CA ASN A 278 -4.81 -19.30 -21.85
C ASN A 278 -5.04 -20.67 -21.16
N PRO A 279 -6.09 -21.44 -21.53
CA PRO A 279 -6.47 -22.67 -20.81
C PRO A 279 -5.37 -23.74 -20.71
N GLY A 280 -4.45 -23.79 -21.68
CA GLY A 280 -3.32 -24.73 -21.68
C GLY A 280 -2.12 -24.30 -20.82
N LEU A 281 -2.11 -23.06 -20.30
CA LEU A 281 -0.99 -22.55 -19.51
C LEU A 281 -0.93 -23.27 -18.15
N ARG A 282 0.22 -23.88 -17.84
CA ARG A 282 0.55 -24.44 -16.52
C ARG A 282 1.66 -23.60 -15.89
N VAL A 283 1.59 -23.40 -14.58
CA VAL A 283 2.48 -22.48 -13.85
C VAL A 283 3.03 -23.12 -12.58
N LYS A 284 4.35 -23.04 -12.37
CA LYS A 284 5.02 -23.31 -11.10
C LYS A 284 5.27 -22.00 -10.35
N ILE A 285 4.87 -21.95 -9.09
CA ILE A 285 4.99 -20.79 -8.20
C ILE A 285 6.14 -21.03 -7.23
N VAL A 286 7.14 -20.16 -7.22
CA VAL A 286 8.34 -20.32 -6.38
C VAL A 286 8.47 -19.12 -5.46
N GLY A 287 8.41 -19.35 -4.14
CA GLY A 287 8.72 -18.33 -3.15
C GLY A 287 10.22 -18.15 -2.93
N HIS A 288 10.64 -16.91 -2.65
CA HIS A 288 12.01 -16.56 -2.30
C HIS A 288 12.03 -15.66 -1.05
N THR A 289 13.14 -15.68 -0.31
CA THR A 289 13.40 -14.80 0.84
C THR A 289 14.67 -13.99 0.60
N ASP A 290 14.89 -12.97 1.44
CA ASP A 290 16.24 -12.42 1.65
C ASP A 290 17.06 -13.36 2.55
N SER A 291 18.25 -12.90 2.95
CA SER A 291 19.18 -13.64 3.82
C SER A 291 18.96 -13.42 5.31
N ASP A 292 17.85 -12.81 5.73
CA ASP A 292 17.59 -12.61 7.16
C ASP A 292 16.97 -13.90 7.74
N GLY A 293 17.69 -14.56 8.64
CA GLY A 293 17.28 -15.82 9.26
C GLY A 293 18.25 -16.96 8.97
N THR A 294 17.80 -18.20 9.14
CA THR A 294 18.60 -19.39 8.80
C THR A 294 18.13 -19.97 7.47
N ASP A 295 19.03 -20.55 6.68
CA ASP A 295 18.71 -21.16 5.38
C ASP A 295 17.52 -22.14 5.47
N ALA A 296 17.49 -22.96 6.53
CA ALA A 296 16.43 -23.93 6.75
C ALA A 296 15.07 -23.26 7.02
N ALA A 297 15.03 -22.21 7.85
CA ALA A 297 13.82 -21.45 8.12
C ALA A 297 13.34 -20.69 6.87
N ASN A 298 14.28 -20.09 6.13
CA ASN A 298 14.01 -19.37 4.89
C ASN A 298 13.45 -20.30 3.80
N LEU A 299 14.03 -21.49 3.63
CA LEU A 299 13.55 -22.49 2.69
C LEU A 299 12.13 -22.96 3.03
N ASP A 300 11.89 -23.30 4.29
CA ASP A 300 10.58 -23.74 4.78
C ASP A 300 9.50 -22.64 4.63
N LEU A 301 9.81 -21.41 5.04
CA LEU A 301 8.93 -20.25 4.87
C LEU A 301 8.60 -19.98 3.40
N SER A 302 9.60 -20.01 2.53
CA SER A 302 9.41 -19.76 1.09
C SER A 302 8.50 -20.81 0.42
N LYS A 303 8.62 -22.09 0.81
CA LYS A 303 7.76 -23.18 0.33
C LYS A 303 6.31 -22.98 0.74
N ARG A 304 6.07 -22.62 2.01
CA ARG A 304 4.73 -22.32 2.50
C ARG A 304 4.12 -21.13 1.78
N ARG A 305 4.88 -20.05 1.58
CA ARG A 305 4.44 -18.87 0.80
C ARG A 305 4.03 -19.25 -0.62
N GLY A 306 4.84 -20.06 -1.32
CA GLY A 306 4.49 -20.58 -2.66
C GLY A 306 3.19 -21.39 -2.65
N ALA A 307 2.99 -22.25 -1.66
CA ALA A 307 1.76 -23.02 -1.49
C ALA A 307 0.54 -22.14 -1.18
N SER A 308 0.68 -21.11 -0.34
CA SER A 308 -0.39 -20.16 -0.04
C SER A 308 -0.83 -19.37 -1.27
N VAL A 309 0.11 -18.93 -2.10
CA VAL A 309 -0.20 -18.25 -3.37
C VAL A 309 -0.97 -19.18 -4.31
N LYS A 310 -0.55 -20.43 -4.46
CA LYS A 310 -1.29 -21.45 -5.22
C LYS A 310 -2.72 -21.59 -4.68
N ASN A 311 -2.86 -21.71 -3.36
CA ASN A 311 -4.17 -21.88 -2.73
C ASN A 311 -5.10 -20.68 -2.98
N GLU A 312 -4.58 -19.45 -2.96
CA GLU A 312 -5.37 -18.26 -3.28
C GLU A 312 -5.83 -18.24 -4.75
N LEU A 313 -4.96 -18.59 -5.70
CA LEU A 313 -5.33 -18.69 -7.12
C LEU A 313 -6.44 -19.73 -7.35
N VAL A 314 -6.41 -20.84 -6.62
CA VAL A 314 -7.46 -21.87 -6.69
C VAL A 314 -8.75 -21.38 -6.02
N LYS A 315 -8.69 -21.01 -4.74
CA LYS A 315 -9.88 -20.75 -3.91
C LYS A 315 -10.59 -19.46 -4.29
N THR A 316 -9.84 -18.38 -4.49
CA THR A 316 -10.39 -17.04 -4.69
C THR A 316 -10.63 -16.75 -6.17
N PHE A 317 -9.74 -17.23 -7.04
CA PHE A 317 -9.78 -16.91 -8.47
C PHE A 317 -10.24 -18.06 -9.36
N GLY A 318 -10.43 -19.27 -8.83
CA GLY A 318 -11.02 -20.40 -9.55
C GLY A 318 -10.10 -21.02 -10.61
N ILE A 319 -8.78 -20.95 -10.42
CA ILE A 319 -7.83 -21.67 -11.29
C ILE A 319 -7.79 -23.14 -10.88
N ASP A 320 -7.80 -24.04 -11.87
CA ASP A 320 -7.70 -25.48 -11.62
C ASP A 320 -6.35 -25.82 -10.95
N ALA A 321 -6.40 -26.53 -9.82
CA ALA A 321 -5.23 -26.90 -9.04
C ALA A 321 -4.22 -27.78 -9.81
N SER A 322 -4.67 -28.54 -10.81
CA SER A 322 -3.80 -29.36 -11.68
C SER A 322 -2.92 -28.52 -12.63
N ARG A 323 -3.30 -27.25 -12.84
CA ARG A 323 -2.52 -26.30 -13.64
C ARG A 323 -1.45 -25.57 -12.85
N LEU A 324 -1.37 -25.82 -11.54
CA LEU A 324 -0.51 -25.10 -10.61
C LEU A 324 0.41 -26.05 -9.85
N GLU A 325 1.70 -25.75 -9.86
CA GLU A 325 2.71 -26.34 -8.97
C GLU A 325 3.25 -25.24 -8.04
N SER A 326 3.76 -25.61 -6.87
CA SER A 326 4.35 -24.66 -5.91
C SER A 326 5.60 -25.22 -5.27
N ASP A 327 6.58 -24.36 -5.02
CA ASP A 327 7.87 -24.69 -4.40
C ASP A 327 8.45 -23.45 -3.70
N GLY A 328 9.63 -23.59 -3.09
CA GLY A 328 10.35 -22.49 -2.47
C GLY A 328 11.86 -22.68 -2.55
N SER A 329 12.58 -21.59 -2.78
CA SER A 329 14.04 -21.56 -2.93
C SER A 329 14.77 -20.95 -1.73
N GLY A 330 14.04 -20.48 -0.71
CA GLY A 330 14.63 -19.68 0.38
C GLY A 330 15.42 -18.51 -0.18
N GLU A 331 16.65 -18.33 0.32
CA GLU A 331 17.60 -17.31 -0.14
C GLU A 331 18.56 -17.80 -1.23
N SER A 332 18.46 -19.06 -1.67
CA SER A 332 19.49 -19.72 -2.48
C SER A 332 19.57 -19.22 -3.94
N GLN A 333 18.64 -18.36 -4.36
CA GLN A 333 18.57 -17.79 -5.71
C GLN A 333 18.32 -16.27 -5.64
N PRO A 334 19.29 -15.48 -5.14
CA PRO A 334 19.14 -14.04 -5.05
C PRO A 334 19.17 -13.40 -6.45
N VAL A 335 18.36 -12.36 -6.65
CA VAL A 335 18.37 -11.52 -7.87
C VAL A 335 19.20 -10.23 -7.68
N ALA A 336 19.53 -9.90 -6.43
CA ALA A 336 20.43 -8.83 -6.05
C ALA A 336 21.22 -9.23 -4.78
N SER A 337 22.34 -8.55 -4.49
CA SER A 337 23.12 -8.82 -3.26
C SER A 337 22.30 -8.49 -2.01
N ASN A 338 22.35 -9.28 -0.94
CA ASN A 338 21.59 -8.98 0.30
C ASN A 338 22.22 -7.87 1.18
N ASP A 339 22.85 -6.87 0.56
CA ASP A 339 23.64 -5.82 1.22
C ASP A 339 22.88 -4.52 1.48
N SER A 340 21.65 -4.39 0.98
CA SER A 340 20.82 -3.20 1.16
C SER A 340 19.33 -3.55 1.27
N PRO A 341 18.50 -2.71 1.93
CA PRO A 341 17.05 -2.91 2.03
C PRO A 341 16.37 -3.02 0.67
N VAL A 342 16.80 -2.20 -0.30
CA VAL A 342 16.31 -2.27 -1.69
C VAL A 342 16.59 -3.65 -2.28
N ASN A 343 17.82 -4.16 -2.16
CA ASN A 343 18.16 -5.46 -2.72
C ASN A 343 17.51 -6.63 -1.96
N LYS A 344 17.40 -6.54 -0.63
CA LYS A 344 16.64 -7.52 0.17
C LYS A 344 15.16 -7.54 -0.24
N ALA A 345 14.55 -6.38 -0.44
CA ALA A 345 13.19 -6.27 -0.95
C ALA A 345 13.05 -6.88 -2.36
N LEU A 346 14.09 -6.81 -3.20
CA LEU A 346 14.12 -7.53 -4.46
C LEU A 346 14.21 -9.06 -4.26
N ASN A 347 14.93 -9.54 -3.25
CA ASN A 347 15.04 -10.98 -3.01
C ASN A 347 13.75 -11.58 -2.40
N ARG A 348 13.00 -10.80 -1.59
CA ARG A 348 11.66 -11.13 -1.09
C ARG A 348 10.60 -11.07 -2.19
N ARG A 349 10.55 -12.10 -3.04
CA ARG A 349 9.69 -12.15 -4.23
C ARG A 349 9.01 -13.51 -4.42
N VAL A 350 8.03 -13.53 -5.31
CA VAL A 350 7.42 -14.77 -5.82
C VAL A 350 7.59 -14.83 -7.33
N GLU A 351 8.08 -15.96 -7.82
CA GLU A 351 8.23 -16.20 -9.26
C GLU A 351 7.13 -17.13 -9.77
N PHE A 352 6.62 -16.84 -10.96
CA PHE A 352 5.67 -17.68 -11.70
C PHE A 352 6.37 -18.15 -12.96
N LEU A 353 6.56 -19.46 -13.08
CA LEU A 353 7.30 -20.10 -14.16
C LEU A 353 6.33 -20.92 -15.01
N LYS A 354 6.34 -20.74 -16.32
CA LYS A 354 5.60 -21.59 -17.24
C LYS A 354 6.19 -23.01 -17.23
N LEU A 355 5.32 -24.01 -17.11
CA LEU A 355 5.67 -25.43 -17.15
C LEU A 355 5.61 -26.03 -18.54
#